data_AF-A0A378NTI8-F1
#
_entry.id   AF-A0A378NTI8-F1
#
_cell.length_a   1.000
_cell.length_b   1.000
_cell.length_c   1.000
_cell.angle_alpha   90.00
_cell.angle_beta   90.00
_cell.angle_gamma   90.00
#
_symmetry.space_group_name_H-M   'P 1'
#
loop_
_entity.id
_entity.type
_entity.pdbx_description
1 polymer ?
#
loop_
_entity_poly.entity_id
_entity_poly.type
_entity_poly.pdbx_seq_one_letter_code
_entity_poly.pdbx_strand_id
1 'polypeptide(L)' 'MKYIVTIEETCSQDFVVEADNIDEAKDIAIERYDLGDFILDDPCVTEKLMSVRNDSNEEECTDWFEF' A
#
# COMPACT_ATOMS: atom_id res chain seq x y z
N MET A 1 -0.84 -9.27 11.65
CA MET A 1 -1.84 -8.18 11.78
C MET A 1 -2.30 -7.76 10.39
N LYS A 2 -3.47 -7.15 10.24
CA LYS A 2 -3.94 -6.66 8.93
C LYS A 2 -3.60 -5.19 8.77
N TYR A 3 -3.07 -4.85 7.61
CA TYR A 3 -2.78 -3.49 7.20
C TYR A 3 -3.52 -3.20 5.91
N ILE A 4 -4.07 -1.99 5.81
CA ILE A 4 -4.60 -1.45 4.57
C ILE A 4 -3.50 -0.61 3.94
N VAL A 5 -3.13 -0.99 2.73
CA VAL A 5 -2.17 -0.29 1.89
C VAL A 5 -2.97 0.42 0.81
N THR A 6 -2.88 1.75 0.77
CA THR A 6 -3.42 2.54 -0.33
C THR A 6 -2.27 2.86 -1.28
N ILE A 7 -2.37 2.44 -2.53
CA ILE A 7 -1.43 2.80 -3.60
C ILE A 7 -2.11 3.84 -4.49
N GLU A 8 -1.39 4.91 -4.85
CA GLU A 8 -1.85 5.97 -5.72
C GLU A 8 -0.95 6.11 -6.97
N GLU A 9 -1.61 6.07 -8.12
CA GLU A 9 -1.09 6.42 -9.44
C GLU A 9 -1.96 7.52 -10.08
N THR A 10 -2.64 7.25 -11.21
CA THR A 10 -3.73 8.10 -11.73
C THR A 10 -5.01 7.93 -10.90
N CYS A 11 -5.16 6.78 -10.24
CA CYS A 11 -6.20 6.49 -9.27
C CYS A 11 -5.59 5.92 -7.99
N SER A 12 -6.36 5.88 -6.92
CA SER A 12 -5.92 5.31 -5.63
C SER A 12 -6.75 4.07 -5.30
N GLN A 13 -6.10 3.00 -4.83
CA GLN A 13 -6.76 1.73 -4.52
C GLN A 13 -6.20 1.11 -3.23
N ASP A 14 -7.10 0.51 -2.44
CA ASP A 14 -6.77 -0.17 -1.20
C ASP A 14 -6.49 -1.65 -1.43
N PHE A 15 -5.44 -2.16 -0.78
CA PHE A 15 -5.05 -3.56 -0.73
C PHE A 15 -4.85 -4.00 0.72
N VAL A 16 -5.18 -5.25 1.02
CA VAL A 16 -4.99 -5.82 2.35
C VAL A 16 -3.71 -6.65 2.39
N VAL A 17 -2.84 -6.34 3.34
CA VAL A 17 -1.59 -7.05 3.62
C VAL A 17 -1.64 -7.62 5.04
N GLU A 18 -1.16 -8.85 5.20
CA GLU A 18 -0.90 -9.42 6.53
C GLU A 18 0.61 -9.33 6.83
N ALA A 19 0.95 -8.67 7.95
CA ALA A 19 2.33 -8.45 8.40
C ALA A 19 2.39 -8.33 9.93
N ASP A 20 3.57 -8.46 10.54
CA ASP A 20 3.75 -8.33 11.98
C ASP A 20 3.88 -6.87 12.43
N ASN A 21 4.28 -5.97 11.53
CA ASN A 21 4.42 -4.54 11.79
C ASN A 21 4.26 -3.71 10.50
N ILE A 22 4.19 -2.37 10.63
CA ILE A 22 3.93 -1.46 9.52
C ILE A 22 5.06 -1.42 8.48
N ASP A 23 6.32 -1.61 8.88
CA ASP A 23 7.45 -1.58 7.94
C ASP A 23 7.48 -2.84 7.09
N GLU A 24 7.23 -4.01 7.69
CA GLU A 24 7.05 -5.26 6.94
C GLU A 24 5.85 -5.18 5.99
N ALA A 25 4.75 -4.53 6.38
CA ALA A 25 3.60 -4.32 5.50
C ALA A 25 3.96 -3.49 4.25
N LYS A 26 4.83 -2.49 4.38
CA LYS A 26 5.36 -1.70 3.25
C LYS A 26 6.18 -2.60 2.32
N ASP A 27 7.13 -3.34 2.86
CA ASP A 27 8.03 -4.18 2.06
C ASP A 27 7.23 -5.22 1.25
N ILE A 28 6.24 -5.88 1.87
CA ILE A 28 5.35 -6.83 1.19
C ILE A 28 4.53 -6.13 0.09
N ALA A 29 4.05 -4.91 0.35
CA ALA A 29 3.25 -4.18 -0.64
C ALA A 29 4.06 -3.78 -1.87
N ILE A 30 5.29 -3.30 -1.67
CA ILE A 30 6.22 -2.94 -2.75
C ILE A 30 6.54 -4.19 -3.56
N GLU A 31 6.90 -5.31 -2.92
CA GLU A 31 7.19 -6.57 -3.61
C GLU A 31 5.99 -7.05 -4.44
N ARG A 32 4.78 -7.03 -3.87
CA ARG A 32 3.56 -7.44 -4.60
C ARG A 32 3.21 -6.52 -5.75
N TYR A 33 3.45 -5.22 -5.62
CA TYR A 33 3.30 -4.27 -6.71
C TYR A 33 4.29 -4.56 -7.84
N ASP A 34 5.57 -4.77 -7.52
CA ASP A 34 6.62 -5.06 -8.50
C ASP A 34 6.41 -6.41 -9.23
N LEU A 35 5.81 -7.38 -8.54
CA LEU A 35 5.40 -8.66 -9.13
C LEU A 35 4.15 -8.56 -10.01
N GLY A 36 3.43 -7.44 -9.96
CA GLY A 36 2.17 -7.24 -10.67
C GLY A 36 0.97 -7.93 -10.01
N ASP A 37 1.04 -8.23 -8.71
CA ASP A 37 -0.10 -8.73 -7.94
C ASP A 37 -1.03 -7.58 -7.51
N PHE A 38 -0.45 -6.40 -7.25
CA PHE A 38 -1.19 -5.17 -6.96
C PHE A 38 -1.30 -4.30 -8.20
N ILE A 39 -2.33 -4.57 -9.00
CA ILE A 39 -2.68 -3.80 -10.21
C ILE A 39 -3.87 -2.91 -9.89
N LEU A 40 -3.73 -1.63 -10.22
CA LEU A 40 -4.81 -0.65 -10.11
C LEU A 40 -5.73 -0.73 -11.33
N ASP A 41 -7.01 -0.39 -11.14
CA ASP A 41 -8.05 -0.49 -12.18
C ASP A 41 -7.75 0.34 -13.45
N ASP A 42 -7.06 1.48 -13.31
CA ASP A 42 -6.54 2.29 -14.42
C ASP A 42 -5.00 2.30 -14.37
N PRO A 43 -4.30 1.49 -15.19
CA PRO A 43 -2.84 1.31 -15.13
C PRO A 43 -2.05 2.48 -15.73
N CYS A 44 -2.58 3.71 -15.64
CA CYS A 44 -1.89 4.91 -16.05
C CYS A 44 -1.03 5.42 -14.89
N VAL A 45 0.29 5.20 -14.97
CA VAL A 45 1.21 5.66 -13.93
C VAL A 45 1.52 7.15 -14.12
N THR A 46 0.98 8.00 -13.25
CA THR A 46 1.35 9.42 -13.15
C THR A 46 2.36 9.67 -12.05
N GLU A 47 2.11 9.07 -10.88
CA GLU A 47 2.96 9.09 -9.68
C GLU A 47 2.92 7.70 -9.04
N LYS A 48 3.77 7.45 -8.04
CA LYS A 48 3.73 6.21 -7.25
C LYS A 48 3.85 6.58 -5.78
N LEU A 49 2.71 6.68 -5.12
CA LEU A 49 2.63 7.00 -3.71
C LEU A 49 1.96 5.86 -2.95
N MET A 50 2.39 5.64 -1.72
CA MET A 50 1.83 4.63 -0.83
C MET A 50 1.55 5.23 0.55
N SER A 51 0.44 4.83 1.15
CA SER A 51 0.17 5.00 2.58
C SER A 51 -0.26 3.67 3.17
N VAL A 52 0.19 3.39 4.40
CA VAL A 52 -0.15 2.15 5.12
C VAL A 52 -0.80 2.51 6.44
N ARG A 53 -1.91 1.85 6.77
CA ARG A 53 -2.59 1.99 8.07
C ARG A 53 -2.91 0.63 8.67
N ASN A 54 -2.81 0.51 9.99
CA ASN A 54 -3.26 -0.68 10.70
C ASN A 54 -4.80 -0.76 10.67
N ASP A 55 -5.34 -1.89 10.20
CA ASP A 55 -6.78 -2.12 10.03
C ASP A 55 -7.54 -2.12 11.37
N SER A 56 -6.85 -2.44 12.47
CA SER A 56 -7.43 -2.48 13.81
C SER A 56 -7.08 -1.26 14.68
N ASN A 57 -6.17 -0.39 14.23
CA ASN A 57 -5.73 0.81 14.94
C ASN A 57 -5.42 1.93 13.95
N GLU A 58 -6.42 2.71 13.57
CA GLU A 58 -6.30 3.75 12.53
C GLU A 58 -5.29 4.87 12.87
N GLU A 59 -4.90 5.04 14.14
CA GLU A 59 -3.87 6.00 14.55
C GLU A 59 -2.44 5.54 14.18
N GLU A 60 -2.24 4.24 13.92
CA GLU A 60 -0.98 3.68 13.43
C GLU A 60 -1.00 3.69 11.90
N CYS A 61 -0.60 4.82 11.33
CA CYS A 61 -0.52 5.02 9.89
C CYS A 61 0.75 5.76 9.47
N THR A 62 1.08 5.67 8.18
CA THR A 62 2.15 6.43 7.56
C THR A 62 1.58 7.62 6.81
N ASP A 63 2.35 8.71 6.76
CA ASP A 63 2.18 9.69 5.68
C ASP A 63 2.38 9.01 4.31
N TRP A 64 1.96 9.69 3.25
CA TRP A 64 2.23 9.27 1.88
C TRP A 64 3.74 9.33 1.59
N PHE A 65 4.27 8.28 0.97
CA PHE A 65 5.68 8.20 0.56
C PHE A 65 5.82 7.62 -0.85
N GLU A 66 6.89 8.03 -1.53
CA GLU A 66 7.30 7.48 -2.83
C GLU A 66 7.97 6.11 -2.66
N PHE A 67 7.76 5.21 -3.61
CA PHE A 67 8.35 3.86 -3.64
C PHE A 67 8.73 3.42 -5.06
#